data_AF-A0A3E0Q471-F1
#
_entry.id   AF-A0A3E0Q471-F1
#
_cell.length_a   1.000
_cell.length_b   1.000
_cell.length_c   1.000
_cell.angle_alpha   90.00
_cell.angle_beta   90.00
_cell.angle_gamma   90.00
#
_symmetry.space_group_name_H-M   'P 1'
#
loop_
_entity.id
_entity.type
_entity.pdbx_description
1 polymer ?
#
loop_
_entity_poly.entity_id
_entity_poly.type
_entity_poly.pdbx_seq_one_letter_code
_entity_poly.pdbx_strand_id
1 'polypeptide(L)'
;MQRKTSRRNLWIALSLLLIGQTSDPGYAQKNVQRNVTPAGVWDLRGVDEVDGEETTFLATLVLRKSKQGGFEGHCDWLGSSGSCGREHVRCQFDAGTREIKLVGTKLEQVTGGLALGNYRARVSEDGQRLEEGAWSGEIAVPGEWSAKRIRVR
;
A
#
# COMPACT_ATOMS: atom_id res chain seq x y z
N MET A 1 70.50 5.64 26.70
CA MET A 1 70.89 5.88 28.11
C MET A 1 70.86 7.38 28.38
N GLN A 2 69.73 7.92 28.88
CA GLN A 2 69.66 9.03 29.84
C GLN A 2 68.18 9.27 30.18
N ARG A 3 67.85 9.05 31.45
CA ARG A 3 66.57 9.39 32.08
C ARG A 3 66.57 10.89 32.39
N LYS A 4 65.42 11.56 32.27
CA LYS A 4 65.06 12.65 33.19
C LYS A 4 63.55 12.74 33.38
N THR A 5 63.23 12.80 34.65
CA THR A 5 61.97 12.65 35.36
C THR A 5 61.33 13.99 35.70
N SER A 6 60.04 13.92 36.07
CA SER A 6 59.34 14.81 37.02
C SER A 6 58.74 16.08 36.40
N ARG A 7 57.51 16.50 36.71
CA ARG A 7 56.85 16.50 38.02
C ARG A 7 55.33 16.25 37.94
N ARG A 8 54.86 15.62 39.01
CA ARG A 8 53.48 15.49 39.48
C ARG A 8 52.86 16.86 39.75
N ASN A 9 51.56 17.03 39.52
CA ASN A 9 50.72 17.77 40.44
C ASN A 9 49.33 17.11 40.51
N LEU A 10 49.00 16.81 41.76
CA LEU A 10 47.82 16.12 42.27
C LEU A 10 46.84 17.22 42.69
N TRP A 11 45.61 17.20 42.18
CA TRP A 11 44.48 17.86 42.85
C TRP A 11 43.34 16.86 42.93
N ILE A 12 42.97 16.57 44.18
CA ILE A 12 41.88 15.69 44.61
C ILE A 12 40.69 16.58 45.00
N ALA A 13 39.50 16.01 44.85
CA ALA A 13 38.18 16.42 45.36
C ALA A 13 37.43 17.47 44.52
N LEU A 14 36.10 17.43 44.37
CA LEU A 14 35.07 16.84 45.21
C LEU A 14 33.82 16.55 44.35
N SER A 15 33.17 15.42 44.60
CA SER A 15 31.94 14.99 43.94
C SER A 15 30.75 15.91 44.21
N LEU A 16 29.96 16.21 43.18
CA LEU A 16 28.56 16.61 43.31
C LEU A 16 27.72 15.72 42.39
N LEU A 17 27.09 14.75 43.04
CA LEU A 17 26.08 13.87 42.50
C LEU A 17 24.81 14.72 42.27
N LEU A 18 24.49 15.06 41.02
CA LEU A 18 23.13 15.42 40.66
C LEU A 18 22.48 14.23 39.98
N ILE A 19 21.65 13.55 40.77
CA ILE A 19 20.59 12.65 40.32
C ILE A 19 19.45 13.53 39.79
N GLY A 20 18.98 13.24 38.58
CA GLY A 20 17.77 13.83 38.00
C GLY A 20 18.00 14.21 36.54
N GLN A 21 17.36 13.63 35.54
CA GLN A 21 16.17 12.79 35.50
C GLN A 21 16.42 11.67 34.49
N THR A 22 16.06 10.46 34.87
CA THR A 22 15.81 9.38 33.92
C THR A 22 14.69 9.88 33.01
N SER A 23 14.99 10.27 31.78
CA SER A 23 13.95 10.32 30.75
C SER A 23 13.50 8.88 30.57
N ASP A 24 12.35 8.57 31.16
CA ASP A 24 11.70 7.26 31.14
C ASP A 24 11.85 6.57 29.78
N PRO A 25 12.29 5.29 29.73
CA PRO A 25 12.10 4.45 28.55
C PRO A 25 10.60 4.07 28.47
N GLY A 26 9.75 5.05 28.17
CA GLY A 26 8.36 5.03 28.62
C GLY A 26 7.30 5.42 27.63
N TYR A 27 7.62 5.58 26.34
CA TYR A 27 6.61 5.51 25.28
C TYR A 27 7.23 4.81 24.08
N ALA A 28 7.43 3.50 24.20
CA ALA A 28 7.17 2.68 23.04
C ALA A 28 5.73 3.01 22.66
N GLN A 29 5.55 3.91 21.68
CA GLN A 29 4.30 3.95 20.95
C GLN A 29 4.12 2.51 20.51
N LYS A 30 3.24 1.79 21.20
CA LYS A 30 2.64 0.57 20.72
C LYS A 30 1.87 1.09 19.51
N ASN A 31 2.58 1.25 18.40
CA ASN A 31 2.04 1.45 17.08
C ASN A 31 1.11 0.28 16.99
N VAL A 32 -0.17 0.53 17.26
CA VAL A 32 -1.23 -0.37 16.86
C VAL A 32 -1.15 -0.23 15.35
N GLN A 33 -0.20 -0.95 14.75
CA GLN A 33 -0.22 -1.33 13.36
C GLN A 33 -1.56 -2.01 13.27
N ARG A 34 -2.60 -1.23 12.93
CA ARG A 34 -3.84 -1.80 12.45
C ARG A 34 -3.37 -2.76 11.38
N ASN A 35 -3.77 -4.02 11.48
CA ASN A 35 -3.42 -5.01 10.49
C ASN A 35 -4.07 -4.56 9.18
N VAL A 36 -3.37 -3.71 8.42
CA VAL A 36 -3.81 -3.18 7.14
C VAL A 36 -3.94 -4.39 6.23
N THR A 37 -5.11 -4.52 5.62
CA THR A 37 -5.40 -5.65 4.74
C THR A 37 -6.10 -5.17 3.49
N PRO A 38 -5.74 -5.69 2.31
CA PRO A 38 -6.44 -5.38 1.07
C PRO A 38 -7.78 -6.12 0.96
N ALA A 39 -8.05 -7.13 1.80
CA ALA A 39 -9.32 -7.84 1.77
C ALA A 39 -10.48 -6.90 2.09
N GLY A 40 -11.57 -7.01 1.35
CA GLY A 40 -12.78 -6.19 1.48
C GLY A 40 -13.40 -5.88 0.12
N VAL A 41 -14.39 -5.00 0.16
CA VAL A 41 -15.03 -4.45 -1.04
C VAL A 41 -14.60 -3.00 -1.20
N TRP A 42 -14.26 -2.63 -2.42
CA TRP A 42 -13.71 -1.34 -2.78
C TRP A 42 -14.50 -0.74 -3.95
N ASP A 43 -14.79 0.54 -3.85
CA ASP A 43 -15.34 1.37 -4.92
C ASP A 43 -14.18 2.07 -5.63
N LEU A 44 -13.92 1.68 -6.87
CA LEU A 44 -12.76 2.05 -7.67
C LEU A 44 -13.16 3.05 -8.74
N ARG A 45 -12.32 4.06 -8.93
CA ARG A 45 -12.38 4.98 -10.07
C ARG A 45 -11.00 5.12 -10.69
N GLY A 46 -10.93 5.05 -12.01
CA GLY A 46 -9.73 5.36 -12.75
C GLY A 46 -10.00 5.96 -14.11
N VAL A 47 -8.92 6.32 -14.79
CA VAL A 47 -8.92 6.97 -16.10
C VAL A 47 -7.77 6.43 -16.95
N ASP A 48 -8.01 6.29 -18.24
CA ASP A 48 -6.97 6.20 -19.26
C ASP A 48 -7.25 7.19 -20.39
N GLU A 49 -6.24 7.43 -21.24
CA GLU A 49 -6.32 8.35 -22.36
C GLU A 49 -5.76 7.70 -23.62
N VAL A 50 -6.49 7.81 -24.73
CA VAL A 50 -6.05 7.40 -26.06
C VAL A 50 -6.30 8.54 -27.02
N ASP A 51 -5.26 8.98 -27.73
CA ASP A 51 -5.35 10.06 -28.74
C ASP A 51 -6.02 11.36 -28.23
N GLY A 52 -5.86 11.66 -26.94
CA GLY A 52 -6.45 12.85 -26.29
C GLY A 52 -7.90 12.67 -25.82
N GLU A 53 -8.48 11.47 -25.97
CA GLU A 53 -9.79 11.13 -25.42
C GLU A 53 -9.67 10.34 -24.12
N GLU A 54 -10.20 10.90 -23.02
CA GLU A 54 -10.22 10.27 -21.70
C GLU A 54 -11.39 9.28 -21.59
N THR A 55 -11.11 8.03 -21.17
CA THR A 55 -12.13 7.09 -20.73
C THR A 55 -12.09 6.96 -19.21
N THR A 56 -13.22 7.25 -18.56
CA THR A 56 -13.38 7.00 -17.13
C THR A 56 -13.88 5.57 -16.90
N PHE A 57 -13.27 4.87 -15.95
CA PHE A 57 -13.71 3.57 -15.47
C PHE A 57 -14.14 3.65 -14.01
N LEU A 58 -15.28 3.03 -13.72
CA LEU A 58 -15.76 2.73 -12.39
C LEU A 58 -15.72 1.22 -12.19
N ALA A 59 -15.41 0.77 -10.97
CA ALA A 59 -15.53 -0.65 -10.65
C ALA A 59 -15.82 -0.94 -9.19
N THR A 60 -16.45 -2.09 -8.95
CA THR A 60 -16.45 -2.71 -7.63
C THR A 60 -15.36 -3.78 -7.59
N LEU A 61 -14.34 -3.58 -6.76
CA LEU A 61 -13.29 -4.57 -6.51
C LEU A 61 -13.60 -5.33 -5.22
N VAL A 62 -13.75 -6.64 -5.33
CA VAL A 62 -13.93 -7.55 -4.18
C VAL A 62 -12.66 -8.36 -4.00
N LEU A 63 -12.00 -8.25 -2.85
CA LEU A 63 -10.83 -9.04 -2.49
C LEU A 63 -11.09 -9.88 -1.23
N ARG A 64 -10.69 -11.14 -1.27
CA ARG A 64 -10.76 -12.08 -0.14
C ARG A 64 -9.43 -12.81 0.03
N LYS A 65 -9.15 -13.28 1.24
CA LYS A 65 -8.01 -14.19 1.47
C LYS A 65 -8.24 -15.48 0.68
N SER A 66 -7.23 -15.92 -0.07
CA SER A 66 -7.28 -17.22 -0.75
C SER A 66 -6.93 -18.35 0.21
N LYS A 67 -7.41 -19.57 -0.07
CA LYS A 67 -7.06 -20.78 0.69
C LYS A 67 -5.58 -21.12 0.56
N GLN A 68 -4.92 -20.70 -0.52
CA GLN A 68 -3.51 -20.99 -0.82
C GLN A 68 -2.56 -19.92 -0.24
N GLY A 69 -3.07 -18.96 0.53
CA GLY A 69 -2.33 -17.75 0.90
C GLY A 69 -2.50 -16.64 -0.13
N GLY A 70 -2.20 -15.40 0.28
CA GLY A 70 -2.46 -14.21 -0.53
C GLY A 70 -3.94 -13.87 -0.65
N PHE A 71 -4.30 -13.13 -1.70
CA PHE A 71 -5.65 -12.64 -1.93
C PHE A 71 -6.11 -12.92 -3.36
N GLU A 72 -7.42 -13.10 -3.53
CA GLU A 72 -8.07 -13.33 -4.82
C GLU A 72 -9.41 -12.58 -4.86
N GLY A 73 -9.94 -12.37 -6.06
CA GLY A 73 -11.16 -11.60 -6.18
C GLY A 73 -11.58 -11.31 -7.61
N HIS A 74 -12.38 -10.25 -7.76
CA HIS A 74 -12.78 -9.74 -9.07
C HIS A 74 -13.04 -8.23 -9.03
N CYS A 75 -12.90 -7.59 -10.20
CA CYS A 75 -13.41 -6.26 -10.51
C CYS A 75 -14.62 -6.39 -11.43
N ASP A 76 -15.72 -5.73 -11.08
CA ASP A 76 -16.84 -5.49 -11.98
C ASP A 76 -16.70 -4.11 -12.60
N TRP A 77 -16.30 -4.06 -13.87
CA TRP A 77 -15.92 -2.84 -14.58
C TRP A 77 -17.08 -2.21 -15.36
N LEU A 78 -17.10 -0.87 -15.37
CA LEU A 78 -17.96 -0.04 -16.19
C LEU A 78 -17.18 1.20 -16.69
N GLY A 79 -16.89 1.23 -17.99
CA GLY A 79 -16.24 2.34 -18.68
C GLY A 79 -17.25 3.30 -19.32
N SER A 80 -16.88 4.59 -19.42
CA SER A 80 -17.71 5.64 -20.04
C SER A 80 -17.96 5.42 -21.54
N SER A 81 -17.09 4.67 -22.21
CA SER A 81 -17.23 4.27 -23.62
C SER A 81 -18.16 3.06 -23.83
N GLY A 82 -18.80 2.56 -22.77
CA GLY A 82 -19.68 1.38 -22.81
C GLY A 82 -18.96 0.04 -22.63
N SER A 83 -17.63 0.05 -22.43
CA SER A 83 -16.87 -1.16 -22.10
C SER A 83 -17.22 -1.64 -20.69
N CYS A 84 -17.63 -2.91 -20.53
CA CYS A 84 -18.05 -3.45 -19.23
C CYS A 84 -17.81 -4.97 -19.15
N GLY A 85 -17.75 -5.49 -17.94
CA GLY A 85 -17.54 -6.91 -17.70
C GLY A 85 -16.89 -7.20 -16.34
N ARG A 86 -16.68 -8.48 -16.06
CA ARG A 86 -16.02 -8.95 -14.84
C ARG A 86 -14.61 -9.45 -15.15
N GLU A 87 -13.64 -8.96 -14.39
CA GLU A 87 -12.27 -9.44 -14.41
C GLU A 87 -11.94 -10.14 -13.09
N HIS A 88 -11.50 -11.39 -13.14
CA HIS A 88 -10.99 -12.12 -11.98
C HIS A 88 -9.53 -11.80 -11.76
N VAL A 89 -9.15 -11.50 -10.51
CA VAL A 89 -7.80 -11.06 -10.15
C VAL A 89 -7.16 -11.91 -9.06
N ARG A 90 -5.84 -12.05 -9.13
CA ARG A 90 -4.99 -12.50 -8.02
C ARG A 90 -4.24 -11.32 -7.45
N CYS A 91 -4.01 -11.32 -6.14
CA CYS A 91 -3.44 -10.19 -5.42
C CYS A 91 -2.30 -10.61 -4.51
N GLN A 92 -1.17 -9.92 -4.66
CA GLN A 92 -0.07 -9.91 -3.70
C GLN A 92 -0.12 -8.63 -2.88
N PHE A 93 0.20 -8.74 -1.60
CA PHE A 93 0.24 -7.61 -0.68
C PHE A 93 1.48 -7.66 0.19
N ASP A 94 2.25 -6.59 0.17
CA ASP A 94 3.38 -6.37 1.06
C ASP A 94 2.92 -5.49 2.22
N ALA A 95 2.88 -6.04 3.44
CA ALA A 95 2.43 -5.30 4.61
C ALA A 95 3.45 -4.24 5.08
N GLY A 96 4.74 -4.37 4.71
CA GLY A 96 5.78 -3.42 5.04
C GLY A 96 5.71 -2.15 4.19
N THR A 97 5.45 -2.28 2.89
CA THR A 97 5.31 -1.14 1.96
C THR A 97 3.85 -0.71 1.74
N ARG A 98 2.89 -1.52 2.19
CA ARG A 98 1.45 -1.43 1.92
C ARG A 98 1.09 -1.50 0.43
N GLU A 99 2.00 -2.00 -0.41
CA GLU A 99 1.75 -2.13 -1.83
C GLU A 99 0.90 -3.36 -2.13
N ILE A 100 -0.10 -3.17 -2.99
CA ILE A 100 -0.85 -4.25 -3.62
C ILE A 100 -0.43 -4.37 -5.08
N LYS A 101 -0.35 -5.60 -5.56
CA LYS A 101 -0.20 -5.93 -6.98
C LYS A 101 -1.32 -6.88 -7.37
N LEU A 102 -2.15 -6.49 -8.31
CA LEU A 102 -3.24 -7.31 -8.85
C LEU A 102 -2.89 -7.76 -10.27
N VAL A 103 -3.19 -9.01 -10.60
CA VAL A 103 -3.01 -9.55 -11.95
C VAL A 103 -4.34 -10.14 -12.39
N GLY A 104 -4.86 -9.65 -13.51
CA GLY A 104 -6.00 -10.21 -14.22
C GLY A 104 -5.73 -11.64 -14.69
N THR A 105 -6.70 -12.53 -14.49
CA THR A 105 -6.56 -13.96 -14.80
C THR A 105 -7.67 -14.49 -15.70
N LYS A 106 -8.83 -13.84 -15.73
CA LYS A 106 -9.98 -14.26 -16.54
C LYS A 106 -10.94 -13.10 -16.73
N LEU A 107 -11.52 -12.98 -17.92
CA LEU A 107 -12.64 -12.08 -18.20
C LEU A 107 -13.94 -12.88 -18.40
N GLU A 108 -15.05 -12.29 -17.94
CA GLU A 108 -16.41 -12.82 -18.10
C GLU A 108 -17.36 -11.69 -18.47
N GLN A 109 -18.37 -11.99 -19.31
CA GLN A 109 -19.44 -11.05 -19.67
C GLN A 109 -18.92 -9.73 -20.28
N VAL A 110 -17.85 -9.80 -21.07
CA VAL A 110 -17.23 -8.63 -21.67
C VAL A 110 -18.09 -8.04 -22.78
N THR A 111 -18.30 -6.73 -22.71
CA THR A 111 -18.77 -5.89 -23.81
C THR A 111 -17.73 -4.79 -24.05
N GLY A 112 -17.46 -4.44 -25.31
CA GLY A 112 -16.47 -3.43 -25.66
C GLY A 112 -15.01 -3.91 -25.54
N GLY A 113 -14.10 -2.98 -25.27
CA GLY A 113 -12.65 -3.16 -25.33
C GLY A 113 -11.98 -3.49 -23.99
N LEU A 114 -12.63 -4.23 -23.09
CA LEU A 114 -11.97 -4.64 -21.84
C LEU A 114 -10.91 -5.72 -22.08
N ALA A 115 -9.77 -5.56 -21.40
CA ALA A 115 -8.65 -6.48 -21.44
C ALA A 115 -8.19 -6.86 -20.01
N LEU A 116 -7.38 -7.92 -19.92
CA LEU A 116 -6.74 -8.29 -18.66
C LEU A 116 -5.68 -7.23 -18.29
N GLY A 117 -5.76 -6.75 -17.05
CA GLY A 117 -4.87 -5.73 -16.51
C GLY A 117 -3.88 -6.26 -15.48
N ASN A 118 -2.78 -5.54 -15.33
CA ASN A 118 -1.84 -5.58 -14.23
C ASN A 118 -1.96 -4.28 -13.46
N TYR A 119 -2.27 -4.38 -12.17
CA TYR A 119 -2.58 -3.23 -11.34
C TYR A 119 -1.59 -3.13 -10.18
N ARG A 120 -1.27 -1.90 -9.79
CA ARG A 120 -0.56 -1.60 -8.54
C ARG A 120 -1.29 -0.47 -7.83
N ALA A 121 -1.22 -0.44 -6.50
CA ALA A 121 -1.62 0.69 -5.66
C ALA A 121 -0.99 0.55 -4.28
N ARG A 122 -1.13 1.57 -3.43
CA ARG A 122 -0.76 1.53 -2.02
C ARG A 122 -2.00 1.61 -1.14
N VAL A 123 -2.11 0.74 -0.15
CA VAL A 123 -3.16 0.84 0.88
C VAL A 123 -2.81 1.98 1.83
N SER A 124 -3.75 2.89 2.08
CA SER A 124 -3.58 3.98 3.04
C SER A 124 -3.31 3.45 4.46
N GLU A 125 -2.72 4.30 5.32
CA GLU A 125 -2.33 3.88 6.67
C GLU A 125 -3.52 3.43 7.53
N ASP A 126 -4.67 4.05 7.32
CA ASP A 126 -5.93 3.71 8.01
C ASP A 126 -6.67 2.51 7.38
N GLY A 127 -6.15 1.98 6.28
CA GLY A 127 -6.70 0.86 5.53
C GLY A 127 -7.99 1.17 4.79
N GLN A 128 -8.38 2.44 4.63
CA GLN A 128 -9.67 2.85 4.04
C GLN A 128 -9.59 3.20 2.55
N ARG A 129 -8.38 3.36 1.99
CA ARG A 129 -8.17 3.77 0.59
C ARG A 129 -7.10 2.93 -0.09
N LEU A 130 -7.22 2.82 -1.41
CA LEU A 130 -6.16 2.42 -2.33
C LEU A 130 -5.76 3.68 -3.10
N GLU A 131 -4.51 4.07 -2.96
CA GLU A 131 -3.95 5.33 -3.45
C GLU A 131 -2.79 5.05 -4.42
N GLU A 132 -2.43 6.05 -5.24
CA GLU A 132 -1.33 5.94 -6.22
C GLU A 132 -1.51 4.72 -7.14
N GLY A 133 -2.76 4.44 -7.53
CA GLY A 133 -3.11 3.30 -8.35
C GLY A 133 -2.70 3.53 -9.79
N ALA A 134 -2.15 2.49 -10.41
CA ALA A 134 -1.92 2.47 -11.85
C ALA A 134 -2.27 1.08 -12.41
N TRP A 135 -2.70 1.05 -13.66
CA TRP A 135 -2.89 -0.17 -14.42
C TRP A 135 -2.09 -0.15 -15.72
N SER A 136 -1.89 -1.33 -16.26
CA SER A 136 -1.21 -1.60 -17.52
C SER A 136 -1.66 -2.96 -18.02
N GLY A 137 -1.31 -3.35 -19.23
CA GLY A 137 -1.54 -4.71 -19.73
C GLY A 137 -0.84 -4.89 -21.06
N GLU A 138 -0.89 -6.11 -21.60
CA GLU A 138 -0.33 -6.37 -22.93
C GLU A 138 -1.08 -5.58 -24.01
N ILE A 139 -2.40 -5.50 -23.88
CA ILE A 139 -3.30 -4.79 -24.78
C ILE A 139 -4.17 -3.75 -24.06
N ALA A 140 -4.01 -3.60 -22.75
CA ALA A 140 -4.72 -2.59 -21.96
C ALA A 140 -3.97 -1.26 -22.03
N VAL A 141 -4.71 -0.17 -22.26
CA VAL A 141 -4.15 1.18 -22.24
C VAL A 141 -3.72 1.50 -20.80
N PRO A 142 -2.47 1.97 -20.57
CA PRO A 142 -2.05 2.37 -19.24
C PRO A 142 -2.89 3.52 -18.67
N GLY A 143 -3.16 3.48 -17.37
CA GLY A 143 -3.98 4.48 -16.72
C GLY A 143 -3.77 4.53 -15.21
N GLU A 144 -4.44 5.48 -14.57
CA GLU A 144 -4.34 5.76 -13.14
C GLU A 144 -5.67 5.48 -12.45
N TRP A 145 -5.61 5.07 -11.18
CA TRP A 145 -6.81 4.78 -10.42
C TRP A 145 -6.65 4.98 -8.92
N SER A 146 -7.78 5.03 -8.23
CA SER A 146 -7.86 5.00 -6.78
C SER A 146 -9.11 4.26 -6.35
N ALA A 147 -9.16 3.80 -5.10
CA ALA A 147 -10.36 3.18 -4.57
C ALA A 147 -10.62 3.55 -3.11
N LYS A 148 -11.89 3.50 -2.72
CA LYS A 148 -12.34 3.69 -1.34
C LYS A 148 -13.01 2.43 -0.85
N ARG A 149 -12.76 2.08 0.41
CA ARG A 149 -13.40 0.91 1.01
C ARG A 149 -14.90 1.15 1.20
N ILE A 150 -15.71 0.20 0.74
CA ILE A 150 -17.15 0.18 1.01
C ILE A 150 -17.37 -0.37 2.40
N ARG A 151 -18.02 0.41 3.26
CA ARG A 151 -18.48 -0.07 4.58
C ARG A 151 -19.85 -0.70 4.42
N VAL A 152 -19.91 -2.02 4.49
CA VAL A 152 -21.18 -2.72 4.67
C VAL A 152 -21.65 -2.43 6.10
N ARG A 153 -22.82 -1.80 6.22
CA ARG A 153 -23.48 -1.56 7.52
C ARG A 153 -24.36 -2.75 7.88
#